data_AF-A0A538FLK6-F1
#
_entry.id   AF-A0A538FLK6-F1
#
_cell.length_a   1.000
_cell.length_b   1.000
_cell.length_c   1.000
_cell.angle_alpha   90.00
_cell.angle_beta   90.00
_cell.angle_gamma   90.00
#
_symmetry.space_group_name_H-M   'P 1'
#
loop_
_entity.id
_entity.type
_entity.pdbx_description
1 polymer ?
#
loop_
_entity_poly.entity_id
_entity_poly.type
_entity_poly.pdbx_seq_one_letter_code
_entity_poly.pdbx_strand_id
1 'polypeptide(L)'
;MAGVAGEVVWAEVARLRHALADRLGGLDEAQWEQGSWCPGWRVRDVLGHLVYLAEATRPSVLRDAVRNGVLPDRLVDRTARQLGAEPVPALVQRLRAGAGGRFHLWATPPAVALGEVLVHSADALRPLGVEPEVRPDGVAPVLAAYRRLGRLAFHGAPQRGLRLVATDLDWTTGQGPVVQGRAIDLLLLMANRGQVLPQLSGPGVARIEAGGGRRPNWVDRTQALWRVGNRIEAFQLRRLGASPMALLNRGELLVIETTGRRSGRRRFTPLGYWRDAQGAFLVGGGAAGKTRLPDWVANLRAVWVRRTRIPVTPQELKGADRDRAQHQAAAIWPGVARYARLSGRVIPYFRLVPTQKVR
;
A
#
# COMPACT_ATOMS: atom_id res chain seq x y z
N MET A 1 -10.72 12.54 -35.53
CA MET A 1 -9.45 12.38 -34.78
C MET A 1 -9.64 11.60 -33.47
N ALA A 2 -10.44 12.07 -32.51
CA ALA A 2 -10.62 11.39 -31.21
C ALA A 2 -11.24 9.97 -31.28
N GLY A 3 -12.17 9.74 -32.22
CA GLY A 3 -12.78 8.41 -32.43
C GLY A 3 -11.80 7.36 -32.96
N VAL A 4 -10.96 7.73 -33.95
CA VAL A 4 -9.95 6.82 -34.55
C VAL A 4 -8.87 6.44 -33.53
N ALA A 5 -8.40 7.40 -32.72
CA ALA A 5 -7.46 7.13 -31.64
C ALA A 5 -8.05 6.18 -30.56
N GLY A 6 -9.36 6.28 -30.32
CA GLY A 6 -10.08 5.35 -29.43
C GLY A 6 -10.13 3.93 -29.98
N GLU A 7 -10.42 3.75 -31.27
CA GLU A 7 -10.46 2.42 -31.89
C GLU A 7 -9.10 1.72 -31.90
N VAL A 8 -8.02 2.45 -32.18
CA VAL A 8 -6.65 1.90 -32.11
C VAL A 8 -6.34 1.38 -30.71
N VAL A 9 -6.73 2.12 -29.66
CA VAL A 9 -6.54 1.69 -28.27
C VAL A 9 -7.32 0.41 -27.96
N TRP A 10 -8.58 0.30 -28.41
CA TRP A 10 -9.39 -0.89 -28.16
C TRP A 10 -8.93 -2.12 -28.95
N ALA A 11 -8.43 -1.92 -30.17
CA ALA A 11 -7.79 -2.98 -30.94
C ALA A 11 -6.55 -3.52 -30.20
N GLU A 12 -5.72 -2.63 -29.64
CA GLU A 12 -4.54 -3.03 -28.86
C GLU A 12 -4.94 -3.73 -27.54
N VAL A 13 -5.99 -3.27 -26.86
CA VAL A 13 -6.54 -3.96 -25.68
C VAL A 13 -6.93 -5.40 -26.01
N ALA A 14 -7.67 -5.62 -27.10
CA ALA A 14 -8.10 -6.95 -27.51
C ALA A 14 -6.89 -7.84 -27.86
N ARG A 15 -5.93 -7.31 -28.62
CA ARG A 15 -4.70 -8.00 -29.00
C ARG A 15 -3.89 -8.46 -27.79
N LEU A 16 -3.69 -7.56 -26.81
CA LEU A 16 -2.94 -7.87 -25.59
C LEU A 16 -3.67 -8.86 -24.69
N ARG A 17 -5.01 -8.82 -24.62
CA ARG A 17 -5.79 -9.82 -23.90
C ARG A 17 -5.65 -11.21 -24.52
N HIS A 18 -5.66 -11.33 -25.84
CA HIS A 18 -5.39 -12.58 -26.53
C HIS A 18 -3.96 -13.08 -26.25
N ALA A 19 -2.95 -12.22 -26.44
CA ALA A 19 -1.56 -12.57 -26.17
C ALA A 19 -1.34 -13.02 -24.72
N LEU A 20 -1.94 -12.32 -23.75
CA LEU A 20 -1.86 -12.70 -22.35
C LEU A 20 -2.56 -14.03 -22.08
N ALA A 21 -3.74 -14.27 -22.67
CA ALA A 21 -4.44 -15.53 -22.53
C ALA A 21 -3.61 -16.70 -23.07
N ASP A 22 -2.92 -16.53 -24.21
CA ASP A 22 -2.03 -17.53 -24.78
C ASP A 22 -0.83 -17.80 -23.86
N ARG A 23 -0.21 -16.74 -23.32
CA ARG A 23 0.91 -16.86 -22.37
C ARG A 23 0.50 -17.57 -21.09
N LEU A 24 -0.59 -17.15 -20.46
CA LEU A 24 -1.05 -17.72 -19.19
C LEU A 24 -1.59 -19.15 -19.36
N GLY A 25 -2.19 -19.47 -20.51
CA GLY A 25 -2.65 -20.81 -20.84
C GLY A 25 -1.52 -21.82 -21.07
N GLY A 26 -0.30 -21.34 -21.33
CA GLY A 26 0.90 -22.19 -21.46
C GLY A 26 1.70 -22.38 -20.16
N LEU A 27 1.28 -21.75 -19.06
CA LEU A 27 1.93 -21.93 -17.75
C LEU A 27 1.40 -23.20 -17.06
N ASP A 28 2.19 -23.72 -16.11
CA ASP A 28 1.77 -24.82 -15.25
C ASP A 28 1.01 -24.35 -13.99
N GLU A 29 0.49 -25.30 -13.22
CA GLU A 29 -0.29 -25.02 -12.01
C GLU A 29 0.54 -24.34 -10.91
N ALA A 30 1.83 -24.67 -10.78
CA ALA A 30 2.70 -24.05 -9.77
C ALA A 30 2.93 -22.57 -10.10
N GLN A 31 3.09 -22.24 -11.38
CA GLN A 31 3.22 -20.87 -11.86
C GLN A 31 1.91 -20.07 -11.68
N TRP A 32 0.74 -20.70 -11.85
CA TRP A 32 -0.54 -20.06 -11.56
C TRP A 32 -0.74 -19.72 -10.08
N GLU A 33 -0.21 -20.55 -9.19
CA GLU A 33 -0.26 -20.37 -7.73
C GLU A 33 0.81 -19.42 -7.19
N GLN A 34 1.82 -19.05 -7.99
CA GLN A 34 2.88 -18.14 -7.57
C GLN A 34 2.33 -16.72 -7.28
N GLY A 35 2.95 -16.06 -6.30
CA GLY A 35 2.64 -14.66 -5.97
C GLY A 35 2.98 -13.70 -7.12
N SER A 36 2.04 -12.82 -7.43
CA SER A 36 2.18 -11.75 -8.43
C SER A 36 2.82 -10.49 -7.83
N TRP A 37 3.07 -9.46 -8.65
CA TRP A 37 3.42 -8.14 -8.13
C TRP A 37 2.22 -7.37 -7.52
N CYS A 38 0.99 -7.84 -7.72
CA CYS A 38 -0.17 -7.39 -6.97
C CYS A 38 -0.12 -7.98 -5.55
N PRO A 39 0.00 -7.15 -4.48
CA PRO A 39 0.18 -7.67 -3.13
C PRO A 39 -0.95 -8.60 -2.68
N GLY A 40 -0.59 -9.83 -2.33
CA GLY A 40 -1.54 -10.84 -1.84
C GLY A 40 -2.34 -11.55 -2.93
N TRP A 41 -2.07 -11.28 -4.21
CA TRP A 41 -2.67 -11.96 -5.35
C TRP A 41 -1.69 -12.95 -5.97
N ARG A 42 -2.19 -14.12 -6.34
CA ARG A 42 -1.49 -15.07 -7.20
C ARG A 42 -1.65 -14.67 -8.66
N VAL A 43 -0.88 -15.29 -9.55
CA VAL A 43 -1.01 -15.08 -11.01
C VAL A 43 -2.45 -15.31 -11.48
N ARG A 44 -3.11 -16.37 -10.99
CA ARG A 44 -4.52 -16.65 -11.33
C ARG A 44 -5.53 -15.62 -10.81
N ASP A 45 -5.24 -14.95 -9.70
CA ASP A 45 -6.11 -13.89 -9.17
C ASP A 45 -6.02 -12.63 -10.06
N VAL A 46 -4.82 -12.33 -10.60
CA VAL A 46 -4.64 -11.27 -11.62
C VAL A 46 -5.42 -11.60 -12.89
N LEU A 47 -5.38 -12.85 -13.34
CA LEU A 47 -6.20 -13.31 -14.47
C LEU A 47 -7.69 -13.14 -14.19
N GLY A 48 -8.16 -13.55 -13.01
CA GLY A 48 -9.55 -13.34 -12.59
C GLY A 48 -9.97 -11.87 -12.66
N HIS A 49 -9.10 -10.95 -12.22
CA HIS A 49 -9.34 -9.51 -12.35
C HIS A 49 -9.47 -9.04 -13.81
N LEU A 50 -8.59 -9.53 -14.69
CA LEU A 50 -8.64 -9.17 -16.10
C LEU A 50 -9.86 -9.74 -16.84
N VAL A 51 -10.29 -10.95 -16.48
CA VAL A 51 -11.56 -11.54 -16.94
C VAL A 51 -12.73 -10.66 -16.49
N TYR A 52 -12.76 -10.25 -15.22
CA TYR A 52 -13.79 -9.33 -14.73
C TYR A 52 -13.86 -8.05 -15.57
N LEU A 53 -12.72 -7.41 -15.83
CA LEU A 53 -12.68 -6.17 -16.63
C LEU A 53 -13.06 -6.39 -18.10
N ALA A 54 -12.76 -7.57 -18.66
CA ALA A 54 -13.12 -7.92 -20.04
C ALA A 54 -14.63 -8.14 -20.21
N GLU A 55 -15.28 -8.77 -19.22
CA GLU A 55 -16.71 -9.09 -19.24
C GLU A 55 -17.58 -7.98 -18.62
N ALA A 56 -16.98 -7.03 -17.91
CA ALA A 56 -17.71 -5.98 -17.22
C ALA A 56 -18.58 -5.16 -18.16
N THR A 57 -19.76 -4.80 -17.67
CA THR A 57 -20.64 -3.80 -18.26
C THR A 57 -20.96 -2.76 -17.19
N ARG A 58 -21.38 -1.55 -17.59
CA ARG A 58 -21.76 -0.52 -16.60
C ARG A 58 -22.85 -1.01 -15.63
N PRO A 59 -23.92 -1.71 -16.09
CA PRO A 59 -24.93 -2.26 -15.19
C PRO A 59 -24.41 -3.37 -14.27
N SER A 60 -23.51 -4.24 -14.74
CA SER A 60 -22.96 -5.32 -13.90
C SER A 60 -22.11 -4.75 -12.77
N VAL A 61 -21.24 -3.78 -13.07
CA VAL A 61 -20.39 -3.12 -12.07
C VAL A 61 -21.22 -2.37 -11.03
N LEU A 62 -22.29 -1.67 -11.44
CA LEU A 62 -23.20 -1.01 -10.50
C LEU A 62 -23.89 -2.03 -9.58
N ARG A 63 -24.36 -3.15 -10.12
CA ARG A 63 -24.96 -4.24 -9.36
C ARG A 63 -23.97 -4.82 -8.35
N ASP A 64 -22.72 -5.04 -8.77
CA ASP A 64 -21.68 -5.60 -7.91
C ASP A 64 -21.30 -4.63 -6.78
N ALA A 65 -21.24 -3.33 -7.07
CA ALA A 65 -21.00 -2.30 -6.07
C ALA A 65 -22.13 -2.22 -5.03
N VAL A 66 -23.39 -2.37 -5.45
CA VAL A 66 -24.55 -2.42 -4.53
C VAL A 66 -24.50 -3.69 -3.66
N ARG A 67 -24.20 -4.85 -4.24
CA ARG A 67 -24.19 -6.15 -3.51
C ARG A 67 -23.02 -6.29 -2.55
N ASN A 68 -21.85 -5.76 -2.89
CA ASN A 68 -20.60 -6.04 -2.17
C ASN A 68 -20.03 -4.83 -1.39
N GLY A 69 -20.69 -3.68 -1.50
CA GLY A 69 -20.32 -2.41 -0.87
C GLY A 69 -19.47 -1.51 -1.77
N VAL A 70 -19.51 -0.20 -1.49
CA VAL A 70 -18.96 0.88 -2.34
C VAL A 70 -17.45 1.10 -2.17
N LEU A 71 -16.72 0.23 -1.45
CA LEU A 71 -15.27 0.35 -1.27
C LEU A 71 -14.54 -0.31 -2.45
N PRO A 72 -13.99 0.46 -3.42
CA PRO A 72 -13.53 -0.09 -4.70
C PRO A 72 -12.44 -1.15 -4.53
N ASP A 73 -11.46 -0.92 -3.65
CA ASP A 73 -10.35 -1.84 -3.41
C ASP A 73 -10.80 -3.21 -2.89
N ARG A 74 -11.82 -3.25 -2.01
CA ARG A 74 -12.34 -4.50 -1.43
C ARG A 74 -13.18 -5.27 -2.43
N LEU A 75 -13.96 -4.58 -3.25
CA LEU A 75 -14.71 -5.19 -4.34
C LEU A 75 -13.74 -5.85 -5.32
N VAL A 76 -12.74 -5.10 -5.79
CA VAL A 76 -11.73 -5.59 -6.74
C VAL A 76 -10.97 -6.80 -6.19
N ASP A 77 -10.47 -6.75 -4.94
CA ASP A 77 -9.76 -7.88 -4.32
C ASP A 77 -10.64 -9.13 -4.19
N ARG A 78 -11.90 -8.98 -3.75
CA ARG A 78 -12.81 -10.13 -3.63
C ARG A 78 -13.15 -10.73 -4.98
N THR A 79 -13.51 -9.92 -5.96
CA THR A 79 -13.90 -10.41 -7.28
C THR A 79 -12.73 -11.07 -7.99
N ALA A 80 -11.52 -10.52 -7.87
CA ALA A 80 -10.29 -11.12 -8.39
C ALA A 80 -10.04 -12.51 -7.80
N ARG A 81 -10.13 -12.67 -6.48
CA ARG A 81 -9.96 -13.96 -5.79
C ARG A 81 -11.09 -14.94 -6.08
N GLN A 82 -12.32 -14.47 -6.17
CA GLN A 82 -13.49 -15.31 -6.46
C GLN A 82 -13.36 -15.93 -7.85
N LEU A 83 -13.07 -15.11 -8.87
CA LEU A 83 -12.81 -15.61 -10.22
C LEU A 83 -11.52 -16.43 -10.26
N GLY A 84 -10.48 -16.00 -9.54
CA GLY A 84 -9.22 -16.74 -9.43
C GLY A 84 -9.36 -18.14 -8.83
N ALA A 85 -10.43 -18.44 -8.11
CA ALA A 85 -10.73 -19.79 -7.62
C ALA A 85 -11.27 -20.73 -8.71
N GLU A 86 -11.72 -20.21 -9.85
CA GLU A 86 -12.13 -21.03 -11.00
C GLU A 86 -10.91 -21.68 -11.69
N PRO A 87 -11.11 -22.79 -12.43
CA PRO A 87 -10.04 -23.42 -13.22
C PRO A 87 -9.41 -22.43 -14.21
N VAL A 88 -8.08 -22.30 -14.18
CA VAL A 88 -7.36 -21.36 -15.05
C VAL A 88 -7.64 -21.58 -16.55
N PRO A 89 -7.75 -22.81 -17.07
CA PRO A 89 -8.13 -23.01 -18.47
C PRO A 89 -9.47 -22.36 -18.84
N ALA A 90 -10.44 -22.34 -17.93
CA ALA A 90 -11.74 -21.68 -18.15
C ALA A 90 -11.58 -20.16 -18.14
N LEU A 91 -10.79 -19.60 -17.22
CA LEU A 91 -10.51 -18.16 -17.17
C LEU A 91 -9.76 -17.68 -18.43
N VAL A 92 -8.83 -18.47 -18.95
CA VAL A 92 -8.12 -18.19 -20.21
C VAL A 92 -9.10 -18.11 -21.38
N GLN A 93 -10.04 -19.06 -21.48
CA GLN A 93 -11.08 -19.03 -22.52
C GLN A 93 -12.00 -17.81 -22.39
N ARG A 94 -12.40 -17.48 -21.16
CA ARG A 94 -13.22 -16.28 -20.88
C ARG A 94 -12.51 -15.00 -21.26
N LEU A 95 -11.22 -14.86 -20.94
CA LEU A 95 -10.43 -13.70 -21.35
C LEU A 95 -10.33 -13.57 -22.88
N ARG A 96 -10.15 -14.70 -23.60
CA ARG A 96 -10.17 -14.71 -25.07
C ARG A 96 -11.54 -14.30 -25.62
N ALA A 97 -12.63 -14.86 -25.10
CA ALA A 97 -13.98 -14.54 -25.55
C ALA A 97 -14.38 -13.09 -25.27
N GLY A 98 -13.98 -12.56 -24.10
CA GLY A 98 -14.20 -11.18 -23.68
C GLY A 98 -13.17 -10.17 -24.21
N ALA A 99 -12.23 -10.57 -25.06
CA ALA A 99 -11.10 -9.71 -25.45
C ALA A 99 -11.54 -8.35 -26.02
N GLY A 100 -12.63 -8.35 -26.80
CA GLY A 100 -13.23 -7.14 -27.38
C GLY A 100 -14.07 -6.28 -26.43
N GLY A 101 -14.19 -6.65 -25.14
CA GLY A 101 -14.96 -5.90 -24.15
C GLY A 101 -14.41 -4.48 -23.92
N ARG A 102 -15.29 -3.47 -23.98
CA ARG A 102 -14.91 -2.05 -24.00
C ARG A 102 -15.13 -1.32 -22.68
N PHE A 103 -15.23 -2.06 -21.58
CA PHE A 103 -15.37 -1.47 -20.26
C PHE A 103 -14.10 -0.72 -19.84
N HIS A 104 -14.31 0.44 -19.24
CA HIS A 104 -13.28 1.25 -18.60
C HIS A 104 -13.89 2.00 -17.42
N LEU A 105 -13.05 2.38 -16.46
CA LEU A 105 -13.49 3.10 -15.27
C LEU A 105 -14.18 4.41 -15.64
N TRP A 106 -15.28 4.73 -14.96
CA TRP A 106 -16.09 5.90 -15.28
C TRP A 106 -15.24 7.18 -15.22
N ALA A 107 -15.47 8.07 -16.21
CA ALA A 107 -14.73 9.33 -16.39
C ALA A 107 -13.22 9.19 -16.66
N THR A 108 -12.73 7.99 -16.99
CA THR A 108 -11.36 7.79 -17.48
C THR A 108 -11.30 7.65 -19.00
N PRO A 109 -10.20 8.00 -19.67
CA PRO A 109 -10.06 7.75 -21.11
C PRO A 109 -9.81 6.26 -21.40
N PRO A 110 -10.12 5.76 -22.62
CA PRO A 110 -9.85 4.37 -23.03
C PRO A 110 -8.41 3.90 -22.80
N ALA A 111 -7.43 4.81 -22.88
CA ALA A 111 -6.03 4.52 -22.59
C ALA A 111 -5.80 3.96 -21.17
N VAL A 112 -6.69 4.22 -20.20
CA VAL A 112 -6.61 3.61 -18.87
C VAL A 112 -6.92 2.12 -18.92
N ALA A 113 -7.89 1.68 -19.73
CA ALA A 113 -8.18 0.25 -19.90
C ALA A 113 -7.00 -0.50 -20.54
N LEU A 114 -6.30 0.14 -21.48
CA LEU A 114 -5.05 -0.38 -22.02
C LEU A 114 -3.95 -0.47 -20.94
N GLY A 115 -3.88 0.54 -20.06
CA GLY A 115 -3.00 0.51 -18.90
C GLY A 115 -3.29 -0.65 -17.94
N GLU A 116 -4.56 -0.97 -17.67
CA GLU A 116 -4.93 -2.12 -16.83
C GLU A 116 -4.37 -3.43 -17.41
N VAL A 117 -4.52 -3.65 -18.72
CA VAL A 117 -4.00 -4.86 -19.38
C VAL A 117 -2.47 -4.90 -19.35
N LEU A 118 -1.79 -3.79 -19.69
CA LEU A 118 -0.32 -3.74 -19.71
C LEU A 118 0.29 -3.93 -18.32
N VAL A 119 -0.21 -3.20 -17.31
CA VAL A 119 0.29 -3.26 -15.94
C VAL A 119 0.05 -4.64 -15.34
N HIS A 120 -1.15 -5.20 -15.49
CA HIS A 120 -1.46 -6.51 -14.92
C HIS A 120 -0.86 -7.68 -15.69
N SER A 121 -0.57 -7.53 -16.99
CA SER A 121 0.26 -8.50 -17.71
C SER A 121 1.66 -8.57 -17.10
N ALA A 122 2.29 -7.42 -16.81
CA ALA A 122 3.58 -7.39 -16.13
C ALA A 122 3.49 -7.93 -14.70
N ASP A 123 2.42 -7.61 -13.96
CA ASP A 123 2.23 -8.09 -12.60
C ASP A 123 2.17 -9.62 -12.52
N ALA A 124 1.58 -10.26 -13.53
CA ALA A 124 1.47 -11.71 -13.63
C ALA A 124 2.75 -12.37 -14.15
N LEU A 125 3.36 -11.84 -15.20
CA LEU A 125 4.41 -12.53 -15.96
C LEU A 125 5.82 -12.30 -15.40
N ARG A 126 6.15 -11.08 -14.96
CA ARG A 126 7.52 -10.76 -14.51
C ARG A 126 7.99 -11.50 -13.25
N PRO A 127 7.14 -11.78 -12.24
CA PRO A 127 7.52 -12.68 -11.14
C PRO A 127 7.96 -14.07 -11.59
N LEU A 128 7.51 -14.51 -12.76
CA LEU A 128 7.87 -15.79 -13.37
C LEU A 128 9.13 -15.71 -14.24
N GLY A 129 9.75 -14.53 -14.35
CA GLY A 129 10.85 -14.27 -15.27
C GLY A 129 10.41 -14.13 -16.73
N VAL A 130 9.11 -13.96 -17.00
CA VAL A 130 8.57 -13.81 -18.35
C VAL A 130 8.24 -12.34 -18.62
N GLU A 131 8.72 -11.80 -19.74
CA GLU A 131 8.37 -10.44 -20.14
C GLU A 131 6.97 -10.38 -20.77
N PRO A 132 6.14 -9.39 -20.42
CA PRO A 132 4.87 -9.17 -21.08
C PRO A 132 5.08 -8.73 -22.53
N GLU A 133 4.11 -9.06 -23.39
CA GLU A 133 4.11 -8.56 -24.76
C GLU A 133 3.73 -7.07 -24.76
N VAL A 134 4.58 -6.24 -25.39
CA VAL A 134 4.43 -4.79 -25.39
C VAL A 134 4.91 -4.22 -26.73
N ARG A 135 4.13 -3.28 -27.28
CA ARG A 135 4.58 -2.37 -28.35
C ARG A 135 4.83 -0.99 -27.75
N PRO A 136 6.00 -0.36 -27.91
CA PRO A 136 6.28 0.96 -27.35
C PRO A 136 5.22 2.01 -27.70
N ASP A 137 4.76 2.02 -28.96
CA ASP A 137 3.70 2.95 -29.42
C ASP A 137 2.36 2.74 -28.69
N GLY A 138 2.06 1.50 -28.26
CA GLY A 138 0.88 1.19 -27.46
C GLY A 138 0.96 1.72 -26.03
N VAL A 139 2.16 1.98 -25.51
CA VAL A 139 2.37 2.48 -24.14
C VAL A 139 2.25 4.01 -24.07
N ALA A 140 2.65 4.73 -25.12
CA ALA A 140 2.62 6.19 -25.20
C ALA A 140 1.26 6.84 -24.78
N PRO A 141 0.09 6.40 -25.29
CA PRO A 141 -1.19 6.99 -24.89
C PRO A 141 -1.50 6.75 -23.40
N VAL A 142 -1.05 5.63 -22.84
CA VAL A 142 -1.23 5.29 -21.42
C VAL A 142 -0.35 6.20 -20.54
N LEU A 143 0.92 6.39 -20.92
CA LEU A 143 1.83 7.31 -20.24
C LEU A 143 1.26 8.73 -20.18
N ALA A 144 0.71 9.22 -21.29
CA ALA A 144 0.05 10.53 -21.35
C ALA A 144 -1.20 10.60 -20.43
N ALA A 145 -2.03 9.56 -20.44
CA ALA A 145 -3.21 9.49 -19.58
C ALA A 145 -2.83 9.47 -18.08
N TYR A 146 -1.87 8.63 -17.69
CA TYR A 146 -1.43 8.51 -16.30
C TYR A 146 -0.74 9.77 -15.80
N ARG A 147 0.01 10.45 -16.68
CA ARG A 147 0.60 11.77 -16.40
C ARG A 147 -0.48 12.82 -16.09
N ARG A 148 -1.59 12.82 -16.84
CA ARG A 148 -2.72 13.75 -16.67
C ARG A 148 -3.54 13.42 -15.41
N LEU A 149 -3.84 12.15 -15.17
CA LEU A 149 -4.64 11.71 -14.03
C LEU A 149 -3.88 11.85 -12.70
N GLY A 150 -2.57 11.61 -12.70
CA GLY A 150 -1.72 11.76 -11.53
C GLY A 150 -2.25 10.98 -10.32
N ARG A 151 -2.41 11.67 -9.18
CA ARG A 151 -2.85 11.06 -7.91
C ARG A 151 -4.31 10.62 -7.87
N LEU A 152 -5.10 10.96 -8.89
CA LEU A 152 -6.50 10.55 -8.96
C LEU A 152 -6.64 9.07 -9.38
N ALA A 153 -5.65 8.54 -10.12
CA ALA A 153 -5.68 7.16 -10.58
C ALA A 153 -4.93 6.19 -9.66
N PHE A 154 -3.87 6.63 -8.96
CA PHE A 154 -3.03 5.74 -8.15
C PHE A 154 -2.76 6.31 -6.76
N HIS A 155 -2.66 5.42 -5.77
CA HIS A 155 -2.22 5.72 -4.40
C HIS A 155 -0.73 6.10 -4.35
N GLY A 156 -0.35 7.19 -5.00
CA GLY A 156 1.04 7.59 -5.16
C GLY A 156 1.25 8.53 -6.34
N ALA A 157 2.45 9.11 -6.41
CA ALA A 157 2.97 9.75 -7.62
C ALA A 157 4.49 9.66 -7.57
N PRO A 158 5.07 8.44 -7.63
CA PRO A 158 6.51 8.21 -7.47
C PRO A 158 7.35 8.99 -8.49
N GLN A 159 6.80 9.28 -9.67
CA GLN A 159 7.40 10.08 -10.73
C GLN A 159 7.44 11.60 -10.45
N ARG A 160 6.84 12.08 -9.35
CA ARG A 160 6.72 13.53 -9.11
C ARG A 160 8.08 14.15 -8.80
N GLY A 161 8.44 15.19 -9.56
CA GLY A 161 9.72 15.90 -9.41
C GLY A 161 10.90 15.13 -10.01
N LEU A 162 10.61 14.17 -10.89
CA LEU A 162 11.58 13.44 -11.70
C LEU A 162 11.35 13.77 -13.17
N ARG A 163 12.40 13.62 -13.96
CA ARG A 163 12.31 13.62 -15.43
C ARG A 163 12.34 12.17 -15.89
N LEU A 164 11.23 11.67 -16.42
CA LEU A 164 11.16 10.33 -17.02
C LEU A 164 11.56 10.41 -18.50
N VAL A 165 12.41 9.50 -18.95
CA VAL A 165 12.90 9.43 -20.33
C VAL A 165 12.77 7.98 -20.81
N ALA A 166 11.95 7.75 -21.82
CA ALA A 166 11.85 6.42 -22.43
C ALA A 166 13.08 6.14 -23.29
N THR A 167 13.58 4.89 -23.28
CA THR A 167 14.72 4.45 -24.09
C THR A 167 14.31 3.90 -25.46
N ASP A 168 13.05 3.50 -25.59
CA ASP A 168 12.47 2.75 -26.71
C ASP A 168 11.35 3.50 -27.43
N LEU A 169 11.10 4.75 -27.05
CA LEU A 169 10.34 5.72 -27.85
C LEU A 169 10.81 7.15 -27.57
N ASP A 170 10.56 8.07 -28.50
CA ASP A 170 10.80 9.50 -28.30
C ASP A 170 9.75 10.09 -27.34
N TRP A 171 9.96 9.87 -26.05
CA TRP A 171 9.08 10.36 -25.01
C TRP A 171 9.85 10.77 -23.76
N THR A 172 9.55 11.98 -23.30
CA THR A 172 10.09 12.53 -22.06
C THR A 172 8.99 13.26 -21.32
N THR A 173 9.00 13.18 -19.98
CA THR A 173 8.10 14.00 -19.18
C THR A 173 8.64 14.39 -17.82
N GLY A 174 8.12 15.50 -17.29
CA GLY A 174 8.49 16.00 -15.97
C GLY A 174 9.80 16.79 -15.98
N GLN A 175 10.27 17.13 -14.79
CA GLN A 175 11.46 17.93 -14.54
C GLN A 175 12.12 17.41 -13.25
N GLY A 176 13.45 17.47 -13.20
CA GLY A 176 14.25 17.00 -12.06
C GLY A 176 15.27 15.91 -12.47
N PRO A 177 15.81 15.16 -11.49
CA PRO A 177 16.71 14.05 -11.75
C PRO A 177 16.11 13.03 -12.73
N VAL A 178 16.94 12.56 -13.66
CA VAL A 178 16.52 11.64 -14.72
C VAL A 178 16.28 10.24 -14.18
N VAL A 179 15.15 9.66 -14.57
CA VAL A 179 14.87 8.22 -14.51
C VAL A 179 14.64 7.75 -15.94
N GLN A 180 15.43 6.78 -16.38
CA GLN A 180 15.43 6.30 -17.76
C GLN A 180 15.25 4.78 -17.79
N GLY A 181 14.46 4.31 -18.76
CA GLY A 181 14.16 2.90 -18.99
C GLY A 181 13.15 2.73 -20.12
N ARG A 182 12.69 1.50 -20.38
CA ARG A 182 11.67 1.25 -21.41
C ARG A 182 10.33 1.88 -21.04
N ALA A 183 9.50 2.14 -22.03
CA ALA A 183 8.15 2.70 -21.88
C ALA A 183 7.33 1.98 -20.80
N ILE A 184 7.32 0.65 -20.87
CA ILE A 184 6.59 -0.21 -19.92
C ILE A 184 7.16 -0.10 -18.51
N ASP A 185 8.47 0.03 -18.37
CA ASP A 185 9.13 0.12 -17.06
C ASP A 185 8.81 1.45 -16.38
N LEU A 186 8.76 2.54 -17.17
CA LEU A 186 8.30 3.85 -16.71
C LEU A 186 6.80 3.85 -16.38
N LEU A 187 5.98 3.16 -17.19
CA LEU A 187 4.55 2.99 -16.91
C LEU A 187 4.33 2.26 -15.58
N LEU A 188 5.07 1.18 -15.32
CA LEU A 188 5.00 0.41 -14.08
C LEU A 188 5.41 1.25 -12.88
N LEU A 189 6.47 2.07 -13.02
CA LEU A 189 6.82 3.05 -11.99
C LEU A 189 5.66 4.01 -11.73
N MET A 190 5.03 4.56 -12.78
CA MET A 190 3.88 5.46 -12.63
C MET A 190 2.66 4.78 -12.00
N ALA A 191 2.48 3.47 -12.25
CA ALA A 191 1.48 2.60 -11.62
C ALA A 191 1.86 2.15 -10.18
N ASN A 192 2.88 2.77 -9.59
CA ASN A 192 3.35 2.51 -8.23
C ASN A 192 3.86 1.07 -8.02
N ARG A 193 4.47 0.46 -9.05
CA ARG A 193 5.21 -0.80 -8.96
C ARG A 193 6.69 -0.54 -8.72
N GLY A 194 7.08 -0.47 -7.44
CA GLY A 194 8.48 -0.26 -7.04
C GLY A 194 9.41 -1.42 -7.41
N GLN A 195 8.86 -2.60 -7.68
CA GLN A 195 9.59 -3.78 -8.13
C GLN A 195 10.36 -3.54 -9.43
N VAL A 196 9.97 -2.54 -10.23
CA VAL A 196 10.59 -2.21 -11.52
C VAL A 196 11.89 -1.41 -11.40
N LEU A 197 12.21 -0.88 -10.21
CA LEU A 197 13.37 -0.01 -10.01
C LEU A 197 14.71 -0.59 -10.50
N PRO A 198 15.00 -1.91 -10.37
CA PRO A 198 16.25 -2.48 -10.88
C PRO A 198 16.37 -2.45 -12.42
N GLN A 199 15.26 -2.25 -13.16
CA GLN A 199 15.26 -2.10 -14.61
C GLN A 199 15.38 -0.63 -15.05
N LEU A 200 15.42 0.30 -14.10
CA LEU A 200 15.52 1.74 -14.36
C LEU A 200 16.93 2.25 -14.03
N SER A 201 17.32 3.31 -14.70
CA SER A 201 18.63 3.95 -14.55
C SER A 201 18.52 5.46 -14.36
N GLY A 202 19.63 6.08 -13.93
CA GLY A 202 19.74 7.53 -13.76
C GLY A 202 19.60 8.01 -12.31
N PRO A 203 20.00 9.27 -12.04
CA PRO A 203 20.09 9.82 -10.68
C PRO A 203 18.75 9.92 -9.95
N GLY A 204 17.63 9.87 -10.67
CA GLY A 204 16.30 9.83 -10.08
C GLY A 204 15.93 8.50 -9.42
N VAL A 205 16.55 7.38 -9.82
CA VAL A 205 16.31 6.07 -9.19
C VAL A 205 16.78 6.07 -7.75
N ALA A 206 18.03 6.50 -7.51
CA ALA A 206 18.59 6.65 -6.17
C ALA A 206 17.74 7.58 -5.29
N ARG A 207 17.13 8.63 -5.88
CA ARG A 207 16.20 9.51 -5.17
C ARG A 207 14.92 8.80 -4.75
N ILE A 208 14.36 7.92 -5.58
CA ILE A 208 13.17 7.13 -5.23
C ILE A 208 13.51 6.16 -4.09
N GLU A 209 14.61 5.44 -4.21
CA GLU A 209 15.08 4.46 -3.21
C GLU A 209 15.39 5.11 -1.85
N ALA A 210 15.96 6.32 -1.87
CA ALA A 210 16.18 7.13 -0.66
C ALA A 210 14.88 7.68 -0.03
N GLY A 211 13.70 7.37 -0.60
CA GLY A 211 12.39 7.82 -0.13
C GLY A 211 11.93 9.17 -0.68
N GLY A 212 12.66 9.75 -1.64
CA GLY A 212 12.46 11.10 -2.19
C GLY A 212 11.25 11.30 -3.10
N GLY A 213 10.47 10.23 -3.38
CA GLY A 213 9.19 10.28 -4.09
C GLY A 213 7.95 10.32 -3.19
N ARG A 214 8.07 10.01 -1.89
CA ARG A 214 6.96 10.07 -0.94
C ARG A 214 6.92 11.47 -0.30
N ARG A 215 5.92 12.28 -0.66
CA ARG A 215 5.63 13.48 0.14
C ARG A 215 5.23 13.04 1.56
N PRO A 216 5.75 13.71 2.60
CA PRO A 216 5.28 13.54 3.97
C PRO A 216 3.75 13.63 4.00
N ASN A 217 3.08 12.63 4.60
CA ASN A 217 1.63 12.66 4.78
C ASN A 217 1.25 13.84 5.72
N TRP A 218 -0.04 14.10 5.93
CA TRP A 218 -0.45 15.20 6.84
C TRP A 218 0.16 15.06 8.25
N VAL A 219 0.36 13.83 8.73
CA VAL A 219 1.01 13.51 10.01
C VAL A 219 2.50 13.88 10.00
N ASP A 220 3.19 13.67 8.87
CA ASP A 220 4.60 14.04 8.70
C ASP A 220 4.77 15.57 8.55
N ARG A 221 3.82 16.25 7.88
CA ARG A 221 3.81 17.72 7.73
C ARG A 221 3.53 18.44 9.05
N THR A 222 2.65 17.88 9.87
CA THR A 222 2.34 18.42 11.20
C THR A 222 3.27 17.88 12.28
N GLN A 223 4.30 17.10 11.94
CA GLN A 223 5.13 16.39 12.93
C GLN A 223 5.78 17.33 13.95
N ALA A 224 6.18 18.54 13.57
CA ALA A 224 6.71 19.53 14.50
C ALA A 224 5.64 19.98 15.52
N LEU A 225 4.44 20.31 15.05
CA LEU A 225 3.28 20.63 15.90
C LEU A 225 2.87 19.44 16.76
N TRP A 226 2.86 18.23 16.20
CA TRP A 226 2.59 16.98 16.91
C TRP A 226 3.63 16.68 18.00
N ARG A 227 4.92 16.98 17.76
CA ARG A 227 5.97 16.85 18.80
C ARG A 227 5.76 17.84 19.93
N VAL A 228 5.35 19.07 19.63
CA VAL A 228 5.02 20.08 20.64
C VAL A 228 3.77 19.65 21.42
N GLY A 229 2.70 19.24 20.73
CA GLY A 229 1.49 18.69 21.33
C GLY A 229 1.77 17.49 22.24
N ASN A 230 2.55 16.51 21.77
CA ASN A 230 2.95 15.35 22.58
C ASN A 230 3.78 15.74 23.81
N ARG A 231 4.59 16.81 23.74
CA ARG A 231 5.34 17.31 24.92
C ARG A 231 4.40 17.95 25.94
N ILE A 232 3.42 18.72 25.49
CA ILE A 232 2.39 19.34 26.34
C ILE A 232 1.52 18.26 26.97
N GLU A 233 1.02 17.32 26.18
CA GLU A 233 0.19 16.20 26.67
C GLU A 233 0.96 15.29 27.62
N ALA A 234 2.22 14.95 27.31
CA ALA A 234 3.06 14.18 28.23
C ALA A 234 3.30 14.92 29.56
N PHE A 235 3.44 16.24 29.52
CA PHE A 235 3.53 17.06 30.73
C PHE A 235 2.22 17.01 31.54
N GLN A 236 1.07 17.19 30.88
CA GLN A 236 -0.25 17.14 31.52
C GLN A 236 -0.52 15.77 32.14
N LEU A 237 -0.30 14.67 31.41
CA LEU A 237 -0.50 13.31 31.94
C LEU A 237 0.44 12.98 33.11
N ARG A 238 1.69 13.48 33.08
CA ARG A 238 2.65 13.25 34.18
C ARG A 238 2.37 14.11 35.40
N ARG A 239 1.95 15.37 35.22
CA ARG A 239 1.80 16.34 36.31
C ARG A 239 0.39 16.41 36.86
N LEU A 240 -0.62 16.28 36.00
CA LEU A 240 -2.04 16.44 36.31
C LEU A 240 -2.80 15.12 36.27
N GLY A 241 -2.30 14.11 35.54
CA GLY A 241 -2.91 12.77 35.47
C GLY A 241 -3.99 12.62 34.39
N ALA A 242 -4.30 13.69 33.65
CA ALA A 242 -5.24 13.71 32.54
C ALA A 242 -4.78 14.74 31.49
N SER A 243 -5.27 14.61 30.24
CA SER A 243 -5.13 15.59 29.17
C SER A 243 -6.50 15.81 28.50
N PRO A 244 -6.77 16.98 27.89
CA PRO A 244 -7.99 17.19 27.10
C PRO A 244 -8.16 16.16 25.98
N MET A 245 -7.04 15.71 25.39
CA MET A 245 -7.04 14.69 24.34
C MET A 245 -7.36 13.29 24.88
N ALA A 246 -6.92 12.94 26.10
CA ALA A 246 -7.31 11.69 26.77
C ALA A 246 -8.82 11.65 27.06
N LEU A 247 -9.39 12.80 27.45
CA LEU A 247 -10.83 12.95 27.71
C LEU A 247 -11.66 12.84 26.42
N LEU A 248 -11.18 13.40 25.32
CA LEU A 248 -11.83 13.34 24.00
C LEU A 248 -11.78 11.94 23.36
N ASN A 249 -10.65 11.22 23.48
CA ASN A 249 -10.47 9.92 22.83
C ASN A 249 -11.05 8.73 23.61
N ARG A 250 -11.60 8.93 24.82
CA ARG A 250 -12.13 7.88 25.73
C ARG A 250 -11.18 6.67 25.93
N GLY A 251 -9.88 6.85 25.72
CA GLY A 251 -8.88 5.79 25.77
C GLY A 251 -7.90 6.02 26.91
N GLU A 252 -7.46 4.94 27.57
CA GLU A 252 -6.41 5.05 28.58
C GLU A 252 -5.06 5.38 27.91
N LEU A 253 -4.43 6.47 28.34
CA LEU A 253 -3.10 6.89 27.88
C LEU A 253 -2.06 6.66 28.97
N LEU A 254 -0.90 6.15 28.57
CA LEU A 254 0.31 6.13 29.36
C LEU A 254 1.38 6.96 28.66
N VAL A 255 2.36 7.43 29.41
CA VAL A 255 3.52 8.12 28.84
C VAL A 255 4.73 7.21 28.94
N ILE A 256 5.27 6.78 27.80
CA ILE A 256 6.55 6.07 27.78
C ILE A 256 7.70 7.04 28.08
N GLU A 257 8.61 6.61 28.94
CA GLU A 257 9.85 7.30 29.25
C GLU A 257 11.02 6.53 28.62
N THR A 258 11.79 7.23 27.80
CA THR A 258 12.96 6.70 27.10
C THR A 258 14.17 7.60 27.27
N THR A 259 15.36 7.03 27.12
CA THR A 259 16.62 7.78 27.14
C THR A 259 17.32 7.61 25.80
N GLY A 260 17.55 8.70 25.07
CA GLY A 260 18.11 8.60 23.72
C GLY A 260 19.56 8.13 23.74
N ARG A 261 19.85 6.93 23.19
CA ARG A 261 21.19 6.29 23.17
C ARG A 261 22.33 7.22 22.73
N ARG A 262 22.13 8.06 21.70
CA ARG A 262 23.15 8.99 21.20
C ARG A 262 23.20 10.33 21.93
N SER A 263 22.09 10.75 22.53
CA SER A 263 21.94 12.11 23.07
C SER A 263 21.93 12.20 24.60
N GLY A 264 21.76 11.08 25.30
CA GLY A 264 21.54 11.03 26.76
C GLY A 264 20.22 11.65 27.26
N ARG A 265 19.52 12.44 26.43
CA ARG A 265 18.30 13.17 26.82
C ARG A 265 17.11 12.22 27.05
N ARG A 266 16.38 12.45 28.15
CA ARG A 266 15.09 11.82 28.44
C ARG A 266 14.01 12.34 27.50
N ARG A 267 13.18 11.44 26.98
CA ARG A 267 12.06 11.72 26.10
C ARG A 267 10.80 11.06 26.64
N PHE A 268 9.68 11.76 26.46
CA PHE A 268 8.37 11.36 26.94
C PHE A 268 7.41 11.32 25.75
N THR A 269 6.65 10.24 25.60
CA THR A 269 5.71 10.09 24.48
C THR A 269 4.41 9.47 24.97
N PRO A 270 3.26 10.14 24.79
CA PRO A 270 1.97 9.57 25.14
C PRO A 270 1.62 8.46 24.14
N LEU A 271 1.06 7.35 24.64
CA LEU A 271 0.60 6.22 23.87
C LEU A 271 -0.67 5.65 24.49
N GLY A 272 -1.60 5.22 23.65
CA GLY A 272 -2.72 4.39 24.08
C GLY A 272 -2.22 3.05 24.59
N TYR A 273 -2.81 2.57 25.69
CA TYR A 273 -2.53 1.26 26.24
C TYR A 273 -3.81 0.55 26.66
N TRP A 274 -3.69 -0.75 26.90
CA TRP A 274 -4.67 -1.54 27.62
C TRP A 274 -3.93 -2.52 28.54
N ARG A 275 -4.66 -3.27 29.36
CA ARG A 275 -4.08 -4.25 30.29
C ARG A 275 -4.40 -5.67 29.85
N ASP A 276 -3.45 -6.58 30.08
CA ASP A 276 -3.75 -8.01 30.05
C ASP A 276 -4.44 -8.46 31.36
N ALA A 277 -4.87 -9.72 31.41
CA ALA A 277 -5.53 -10.29 32.58
C ALA A 277 -4.62 -10.32 33.83
N GLN A 278 -3.30 -10.24 33.64
CA GLN A 278 -2.29 -10.22 34.70
C GLN A 278 -1.89 -8.78 35.10
N GLY A 279 -2.55 -7.76 34.54
CA GLY A 279 -2.33 -6.35 34.86
C GLY A 279 -1.11 -5.70 34.18
N ALA A 280 -0.40 -6.39 33.29
CA ALA A 280 0.69 -5.81 32.51
C ALA A 280 0.16 -4.86 31.43
N PHE A 281 0.94 -3.85 31.06
CA PHE A 281 0.52 -2.87 30.06
C PHE A 281 0.84 -3.36 28.65
N LEU A 282 -0.11 -3.29 27.75
CA LEU A 282 0.06 -3.60 26.33
C LEU A 282 0.07 -2.33 25.49
N VAL A 283 1.05 -2.21 24.59
CA VAL A 283 1.21 -1.05 23.71
C VAL A 283 1.56 -1.48 22.28
N GLY A 284 1.07 -0.72 21.30
CA GLY A 284 1.36 -0.94 19.87
C GLY A 284 2.43 0.00 19.33
N GLY A 285 3.40 -0.54 18.57
CA GLY A 285 4.44 0.22 17.86
C GLY A 285 3.98 0.80 16.52
N GLY A 286 2.71 1.20 16.41
CA GLY A 286 2.09 1.63 15.17
C GLY A 286 2.52 3.02 14.70
N ALA A 287 2.79 3.93 15.64
CA ALA A 287 3.23 5.30 15.39
C ALA A 287 2.44 6.01 14.26
N ALA A 288 1.12 5.79 14.21
CA ALA A 288 0.21 6.28 13.16
C ALA A 288 0.56 5.87 11.72
N GLY A 289 1.20 4.71 11.52
CA GLY A 289 1.52 4.16 10.19
C GLY A 289 2.90 4.52 9.65
N LYS A 290 3.85 4.93 10.51
CA LYS A 290 5.24 5.23 10.08
C LYS A 290 5.99 3.98 9.61
N THR A 291 6.85 4.17 8.62
CA THR A 291 7.66 3.11 7.96
C THR A 291 8.82 2.61 8.81
N ARG A 292 9.37 3.42 9.72
CA ARG A 292 10.42 3.00 10.66
C ARG A 292 9.84 2.54 11.99
N LEU A 293 10.47 1.53 12.58
CA LEU A 293 10.20 1.10 13.95
C LEU A 293 10.41 2.27 14.92
N PRO A 294 9.58 2.43 15.96
CA PRO A 294 9.78 3.51 16.92
C PRO A 294 11.06 3.33 17.74
N ASP A 295 11.91 4.36 17.78
CA ASP A 295 13.17 4.37 18.54
C ASP A 295 13.01 4.10 20.05
N TRP A 296 11.79 4.18 20.57
CA TRP A 296 11.51 3.97 21.99
C TRP A 296 11.72 2.53 22.43
N VAL A 297 11.55 1.54 21.55
CA VAL A 297 11.56 0.11 21.91
C VAL A 297 12.88 -0.29 22.57
N ALA A 298 14.01 0.11 21.97
CA ALA A 298 15.34 -0.20 22.51
C ALA A 298 15.71 0.61 23.77
N ASN A 299 14.98 1.70 24.05
CA ASN A 299 15.36 2.72 25.01
C ASN A 299 14.35 2.88 26.16
N LEU A 300 13.29 2.06 26.20
CA LEU A 300 12.24 2.14 27.21
C LEU A 300 12.81 1.78 28.59
N ARG A 301 12.41 2.55 29.60
CA ARG A 301 12.83 2.35 30.99
C ARG A 301 11.68 2.40 32.00
N ALA A 302 10.68 3.21 31.73
CA ALA A 302 9.52 3.37 32.61
C ALA A 302 8.31 3.86 31.81
N VAL A 303 7.13 3.71 32.41
CA VAL A 303 5.90 4.35 31.96
C VAL A 303 5.35 5.24 33.06
N TRP A 304 4.57 6.26 32.68
CA TRP A 304 3.80 7.06 33.62
C TRP A 304 2.31 6.84 33.38
N VAL A 305 1.59 6.52 34.45
CA VAL A 305 0.14 6.31 34.44
C VAL A 305 -0.44 7.13 35.59
N ARG A 306 -1.40 8.03 35.30
CA ARG A 306 -2.09 8.86 36.30
C ARG A 306 -1.12 9.49 37.33
N ARG A 307 0.00 10.05 36.86
CA ARG A 307 1.09 10.70 37.63
C ARG A 307 2.08 9.77 38.33
N THR A 308 1.85 8.46 38.33
CA THR A 308 2.78 7.48 38.93
C THR A 308 3.77 7.00 37.90
N ARG A 309 5.07 7.06 38.22
CA ARG A 309 6.15 6.49 37.40
C ARG A 309 6.36 5.03 37.78
N ILE A 310 6.18 4.13 36.82
CA ILE A 310 6.30 2.68 37.00
C ILE A 310 7.48 2.19 36.14
N PRO A 311 8.56 1.67 36.73
CA PRO A 311 9.63 1.03 35.96
C PRO A 311 9.09 -0.24 35.30
N VAL A 312 9.42 -0.44 34.02
CA VAL A 312 8.91 -1.57 33.24
C VAL A 312 10.00 -2.21 32.40
N THR A 313 9.86 -3.52 32.14
CA THR A 313 10.64 -4.24 31.14
C THR A 313 9.78 -4.50 29.92
N PRO A 314 10.17 -4.02 28.71
CA PRO A 314 9.46 -4.33 27.48
C PRO A 314 9.76 -5.76 27.03
N GLN A 315 8.72 -6.50 26.70
CA GLN A 315 8.78 -7.78 26.02
C GLN A 315 8.04 -7.64 24.69
N GLU A 316 8.73 -7.90 23.57
CA GLU A 316 8.08 -7.95 22.25
C GLU A 316 7.24 -9.22 22.15
N LEU A 317 5.98 -9.05 21.75
CA LEU A 317 5.10 -10.17 21.44
C LEU A 317 5.40 -10.66 20.01
N LYS A 318 5.42 -11.98 19.83
CA LYS A 318 5.68 -12.63 18.54
C LYS A 318 4.58 -13.65 18.23
N GLY A 319 4.44 -14.00 16.95
CA GLY A 319 3.49 -15.02 16.48
C GLY A 319 2.06 -14.79 16.97
N ALA A 320 1.43 -15.86 17.46
CA ALA A 320 0.03 -15.84 17.90
C ALA A 320 -0.26 -14.80 18.99
N ASP A 321 0.69 -14.54 19.90
CA ASP A 321 0.49 -13.57 20.99
C ASP A 321 0.40 -12.14 20.46
N ARG A 322 1.18 -11.84 19.43
CA ARG A 322 1.16 -10.57 18.72
C ARG A 322 -0.14 -10.39 17.96
N ASP A 323 -0.65 -11.44 17.32
CA ASP A 323 -1.90 -11.38 16.57
C ASP A 323 -3.11 -11.21 17.49
N ARG A 324 -3.10 -11.86 18.66
CA ARG A 324 -4.09 -11.60 19.72
C ARG A 324 -4.05 -10.15 20.20
N ALA A 325 -2.86 -9.61 20.45
CA ALA A 325 -2.71 -8.20 20.83
C ALA A 325 -3.18 -7.24 19.73
N GLN A 326 -2.97 -7.58 18.45
CA GLN A 326 -3.51 -6.81 17.33
C GLN A 326 -5.04 -6.82 17.32
N HIS A 327 -5.68 -7.98 17.49
CA HIS A 327 -7.14 -8.08 17.53
C HIS A 327 -7.73 -7.28 18.69
N GLN A 328 -7.13 -7.36 19.89
CA GLN A 328 -7.53 -6.55 21.04
C GLN A 328 -7.42 -5.05 20.75
N ALA A 329 -6.29 -4.61 20.18
CA ALA A 329 -6.08 -3.21 19.83
C ALA A 329 -7.09 -2.72 18.77
N ALA A 330 -7.48 -3.57 17.82
CA ALA A 330 -8.48 -3.23 16.80
C ALA A 330 -9.90 -3.13 17.38
N ALA A 331 -10.22 -3.92 18.41
CA ALA A 331 -11.49 -3.82 19.13
C ALA A 331 -11.60 -2.52 19.93
N ILE A 332 -10.51 -2.07 20.55
CA ILE A 332 -10.45 -0.82 21.33
C ILE A 332 -10.38 0.40 20.40
N TRP A 333 -9.56 0.32 19.34
CA TRP A 333 -9.35 1.40 18.39
C TRP A 333 -9.49 0.88 16.95
N PRO A 334 -10.70 0.93 16.36
CA PRO A 334 -10.97 0.43 15.00
C PRO A 334 -10.03 1.01 13.92
N GLY A 335 -9.51 2.23 14.13
CA GLY A 335 -8.54 2.87 13.24
C GLY A 335 -7.17 2.19 13.15
N VAL A 336 -6.77 1.36 14.12
CA VAL A 336 -5.45 0.71 14.17
C VAL A 336 -5.27 -0.30 13.04
N ALA A 337 -6.35 -0.94 12.57
CA ALA A 337 -6.33 -1.84 11.41
C ALA A 337 -5.88 -1.15 10.11
N ARG A 338 -5.95 0.19 10.06
CA ARG A 338 -5.46 0.99 8.92
C ARG A 338 -3.94 1.17 8.97
N TYR A 339 -3.31 1.12 10.14
CA TYR A 339 -1.87 1.42 10.28
C TYR A 339 -0.96 0.36 9.67
N ALA A 340 -1.32 -0.92 9.72
CA ALA A 340 -0.57 -1.97 9.04
C ALA A 340 -0.57 -1.74 7.52
N ARG A 341 -1.75 -1.45 6.95
CA ARG A 341 -1.92 -1.13 5.52
C ARG A 341 -1.15 0.12 5.10
N LEU A 342 -1.22 1.20 5.88
CA LEU A 342 -0.53 2.46 5.57
C LEU A 342 1.00 2.35 5.69
N SER A 343 1.49 1.56 6.64
CA SER A 343 2.92 1.43 6.92
C SER A 343 3.62 0.41 6.02
N GLY A 344 2.88 -0.54 5.44
CA GLY A 344 3.45 -1.63 4.63
C GLY A 344 4.33 -2.61 5.42
N ARG A 345 4.21 -2.64 6.76
CA ARG A 345 4.99 -3.51 7.65
C ARG A 345 4.10 -4.16 8.70
N VAL A 346 4.60 -5.25 9.28
CA VAL A 346 4.02 -5.83 10.49
C VAL A 346 4.20 -4.85 11.64
N ILE A 347 3.09 -4.53 12.33
CA ILE A 347 3.11 -3.64 13.49
C ILE A 347 3.52 -4.47 14.72
N PRO A 348 4.63 -4.15 15.40
CA PRO A 348 5.02 -4.85 16.61
C PRO A 348 4.15 -4.42 17.78
N TYR A 349 3.93 -5.36 18.70
CA TYR A 349 3.20 -5.14 19.95
C TYR A 349 4.10 -5.54 21.11
N PHE A 350 4.00 -4.80 22.22
CA PHE A 350 4.86 -4.99 23.37
C PHE A 350 4.03 -5.12 24.64
N ARG A 351 4.44 -6.08 25.47
CA ARG A 351 3.98 -6.25 26.83
C ARG A 351 4.99 -5.61 27.77
N LEU A 352 4.55 -4.65 28.58
CA LEU A 352 5.38 -3.91 29.52
C LEU A 352 5.09 -4.43 30.92
N VAL A 353 6.05 -5.17 31.47
CA VAL A 353 5.92 -5.80 32.78
C VAL A 353 6.48 -4.86 33.85
N PRO A 354 5.69 -4.45 34.86
CA PRO A 354 6.19 -3.67 35.99
C PRO A 354 7.29 -4.43 36.73
N THR A 355 8.44 -3.80 36.96
CA THR A 355 9.54 -4.45 37.71
C THR A 355 9.41 -4.28 39.22
N GLN A 356 8.38 -3.59 39.70
CA GLN A 356 8.00 -3.46 41.10
C GLN A 356 6.47 -3.61 41.20
N LYS A 357 5.97 -4.25 42.27
CA LYS A 357 4.53 -4.29 42.55
C LYS A 357 4.03 -2.86 42.76
N VAL A 358 3.11 -2.42 41.91
CA VAL A 358 2.40 -1.16 42.09
C VAL A 358 1.59 -1.29 43.38
N ARG A 359 1.90 -0.49 44.40
CA ARG A 359 1.09 -0.40 45.62
C ARG A 359 -0.19 0.37 45.34
#